data_AF-A0A8S9HAV2-F1
#
_entry.id   AF-A0A8S9HAV2-F1
#
_cell.length_a   1.000
_cell.length_b   1.000
_cell.length_c   1.000
_cell.angle_alpha   90.00
_cell.angle_beta   90.00
_cell.angle_gamma   90.00
#
_symmetry.space_group_name_H-M   'P 1'
#
loop_
_entity.id
_entity.type
_entity.pdbx_description
1 polymer ?
#
loop_
_entity_poly.entity_id
_entity_poly.type
_entity_poly.pdbx_seq_one_letter_code
_entity_poly.pdbx_strand_id
1 'polypeptide(L)'
;MATVGVEPSAAVRDSTANAATDVDRLPEEMNHMKIQDDKEMEATIVNGNVTETGHIIVTTIGGRNGQPKQTISYMAERVVGHGSFGVVFQAKCLETGETVAIKKVLQDRRYKNRELQTMRLLDHPNVVSLKHCFFSTTEKDELYLNLVLEYVPETVHRVIKHYNKLNQRMPIVYVKLYTYQVRQY
;
A
#
# COMPACT_ATOMS: atom_id res chain seq x y z
N MET A 1 -43.38 -28.89 48.04
CA MET A 1 -43.98 -30.09 47.40
C MET A 1 -44.82 -29.57 46.23
N ALA A 2 -44.64 -29.94 44.96
CA ALA A 2 -44.49 -31.29 44.36
C ALA A 2 -45.79 -32.11 44.51
N THR A 3 -46.43 -32.71 43.48
CA THR A 3 -46.20 -32.85 42.01
C THR A 3 -47.58 -32.70 41.27
N VAL A 4 -47.86 -32.93 39.97
CA VAL A 4 -47.14 -33.40 38.75
C VAL A 4 -47.88 -32.89 37.46
N GLY A 5 -47.28 -33.01 36.27
CA GLY A 5 -47.96 -32.93 34.95
C GLY A 5 -46.95 -32.91 33.79
N VAL A 6 -46.68 -33.99 33.02
CA VAL A 6 -47.51 -34.72 32.01
C VAL A 6 -47.60 -33.90 30.70
N GLU A 7 -47.14 -34.34 29.52
CA GLU A 7 -46.47 -35.58 29.07
C GLU A 7 -45.56 -35.33 27.81
N PRO A 8 -44.92 -36.33 27.13
CA PRO A 8 -43.74 -36.09 26.27
C PRO A 8 -43.99 -35.79 24.76
N SER A 9 -42.89 -35.41 24.09
CA SER A 9 -42.80 -35.11 22.65
C SER A 9 -43.06 -36.30 21.72
N ALA A 10 -43.63 -36.04 20.55
CA ALA A 10 -44.01 -37.05 19.57
C ALA A 10 -43.53 -36.75 18.12
N ALA A 11 -43.07 -37.81 17.46
CA ALA A 11 -43.00 -38.03 16.00
C ALA A 11 -42.29 -36.98 15.11
N VAL A 12 -41.09 -37.34 14.65
CA VAL A 12 -40.44 -36.79 13.44
C VAL A 12 -41.35 -36.99 12.22
N ARG A 13 -41.35 -36.03 11.29
CA ARG A 13 -41.75 -36.25 9.89
C ARG A 13 -40.59 -35.87 8.96
N ASP A 14 -40.24 -36.79 8.08
CA ASP A 14 -39.26 -36.58 7.01
C ASP A 14 -39.91 -35.82 5.84
N SER A 15 -39.10 -35.09 5.07
CA SER A 15 -39.52 -34.32 3.89
C SER A 15 -38.30 -34.01 3.02
N THR A 16 -38.04 -34.89 2.05
CA THR A 16 -36.88 -34.84 1.15
C THR A 16 -36.94 -33.68 0.16
N ALA A 17 -35.95 -32.79 0.20
CA ALA A 17 -35.74 -31.76 -0.83
C ALA A 17 -34.25 -31.40 -0.99
N ASN A 18 -33.68 -31.73 -2.15
CA ASN A 18 -32.55 -31.08 -2.84
C ASN A 18 -31.32 -30.65 -2.01
N ALA A 19 -30.46 -31.61 -1.66
CA ALA A 19 -29.07 -31.33 -1.29
C ALA A 19 -28.21 -30.98 -2.53
N ALA A 20 -28.36 -29.77 -3.07
CA ALA A 20 -27.75 -29.38 -4.36
C ALA A 20 -27.43 -27.87 -4.54
N THR A 21 -26.89 -27.17 -3.54
CA THR A 21 -26.24 -25.85 -3.71
C THR A 21 -25.14 -25.60 -2.69
N ASP A 22 -23.89 -25.42 -3.16
CA ASP A 22 -22.90 -24.45 -2.63
C ASP A 22 -21.55 -24.54 -3.37
N VAL A 23 -21.16 -25.73 -3.82
CA VAL A 23 -19.85 -25.96 -4.48
C VAL A 23 -19.75 -25.30 -5.86
N ASP A 24 -20.88 -25.08 -6.53
CA ASP A 24 -20.96 -24.71 -7.95
C ASP A 24 -20.94 -23.20 -8.24
N ARG A 25 -20.86 -22.35 -7.20
CA ARG A 25 -20.83 -20.87 -7.34
C ARG A 25 -19.44 -20.25 -7.44
N LEU A 26 -18.41 -21.01 -7.06
CA LEU A 26 -17.01 -20.59 -7.13
C LEU A 26 -16.52 -20.07 -8.52
N PRO A 27 -17.02 -20.57 -9.68
CA PRO A 27 -16.56 -20.08 -10.98
C PRO A 27 -16.96 -18.63 -11.30
N GLU A 28 -18.11 -18.16 -10.80
CA GLU A 28 -18.64 -16.84 -11.17
C GLU A 28 -17.90 -15.71 -10.45
N GLU A 29 -17.63 -15.87 -9.14
CA GLU A 29 -16.86 -14.87 -8.37
C GLU A 29 -15.41 -14.74 -8.85
N MET A 30 -14.79 -15.85 -9.28
CA MET A 30 -13.44 -15.83 -9.86
C MET A 30 -13.33 -14.98 -11.13
N ASN A 31 -14.40 -14.86 -11.94
CA ASN A 31 -14.38 -14.05 -13.15
C ASN A 31 -14.36 -12.53 -12.87
N HIS A 32 -14.75 -12.10 -11.67
CA HIS A 32 -14.67 -10.70 -11.25
C HIS A 32 -13.29 -10.29 -10.70
N MET A 33 -12.44 -11.24 -10.28
CA MET A 33 -11.03 -10.97 -9.96
C MET A 33 -10.14 -10.84 -11.21
N LYS A 34 -10.60 -10.05 -12.17
CA LYS A 34 -9.84 -9.74 -13.38
C LYS A 34 -8.72 -8.77 -13.02
N ILE A 35 -7.48 -9.26 -13.02
CA ILE A 35 -6.29 -8.40 -12.86
C ILE A 35 -6.29 -7.38 -13.99
N GLN A 36 -6.60 -6.12 -13.67
CA GLN A 36 -6.55 -5.03 -14.63
C GLN A 36 -5.08 -4.73 -14.93
N ASP A 37 -4.68 -4.96 -16.19
CA ASP A 37 -3.34 -4.66 -16.69
C ASP A 37 -3.02 -3.18 -16.41
N ASP A 38 -1.86 -2.90 -15.81
CA ASP A 38 -1.38 -1.56 -15.42
C ASP A 38 -1.08 -0.60 -16.60
N LYS A 39 -1.60 -0.88 -17.81
CA LYS A 39 -1.32 -0.20 -19.08
C LYS A 39 -1.98 1.17 -19.24
N GLU A 40 -2.95 1.52 -18.40
CA GLU A 40 -3.74 2.77 -18.54
C GLU A 40 -3.14 3.99 -17.82
N MET A 41 -1.97 3.85 -17.16
CA MET A 41 -1.19 5.00 -16.68
C MET A 41 -0.14 5.42 -17.72
N GLU A 42 -0.48 6.45 -18.49
CA GLU A 42 0.44 7.14 -19.40
C GLU A 42 1.70 7.59 -18.64
N ALA A 43 2.89 7.22 -19.12
CA ALA A 43 4.14 7.67 -18.52
C ALA A 43 4.35 9.16 -18.76
N THR A 44 4.57 9.92 -17.69
CA THR A 44 4.90 11.35 -17.82
C THR A 44 6.37 11.46 -18.23
N ILE A 45 6.66 12.10 -19.35
CA ILE A 45 8.04 12.41 -19.75
C ILE A 45 8.54 13.53 -18.82
N VAL A 46 9.36 13.18 -17.84
CA VAL A 46 9.95 14.13 -16.89
C VAL A 46 11.43 14.30 -17.27
N ASN A 47 11.72 15.38 -18.00
CA ASN A 47 13.07 15.69 -18.45
C ASN A 47 13.99 16.03 -17.26
N GLY A 48 15.20 15.47 -17.26
CA GLY A 48 16.22 15.73 -16.26
C GLY A 48 16.27 14.74 -15.08
N ASN A 49 17.17 15.05 -14.16
CA ASN A 49 17.61 14.13 -13.11
C ASN A 49 16.70 14.22 -11.87
N VAL A 50 15.53 13.58 -11.94
CA VAL A 50 14.38 13.60 -10.99
C VAL A 50 14.73 13.51 -9.48
N THR A 51 15.92 13.07 -9.11
CA THR A 51 16.39 12.92 -7.72
C THR A 51 17.17 14.12 -7.16
N GLU A 52 17.37 15.20 -7.93
CA GLU A 52 18.09 16.39 -7.46
C GLU A 52 17.21 17.28 -6.56
N THR A 53 17.77 17.72 -5.43
CA THR A 53 17.07 18.59 -4.46
C THR A 53 16.65 19.91 -5.10
N GLY A 54 15.39 20.29 -4.91
CA GLY A 54 14.76 21.46 -5.51
C GLY A 54 14.05 21.19 -6.85
N HIS A 55 14.27 20.02 -7.48
CA HIS A 55 13.56 19.65 -8.70
C HIS A 55 12.05 19.46 -8.43
N ILE A 56 11.22 19.99 -9.33
CA ILE A 56 9.75 19.90 -9.24
C ILE A 56 9.25 18.84 -10.21
N ILE A 57 8.68 17.77 -9.65
CA ILE A 57 8.12 16.65 -10.38
C ILE A 57 6.63 16.92 -10.61
N VAL A 58 6.28 17.34 -11.83
CA VAL A 58 4.88 17.50 -12.24
C VAL A 58 4.37 16.18 -12.80
N THR A 59 3.22 15.72 -12.33
CA THR A 59 2.54 14.51 -12.85
C THR A 59 1.03 14.74 -12.94
N THR A 60 0.36 13.97 -13.80
CA THR A 60 -1.10 14.03 -13.95
C THR A 60 -1.73 12.74 -13.46
N ILE A 61 -2.53 12.84 -12.40
CA ILE A 61 -3.30 11.72 -11.86
C ILE A 61 -4.61 11.60 -12.63
N GLY A 62 -4.89 10.40 -13.13
CA GLY A 62 -6.16 10.06 -13.76
C GLY A 62 -7.32 10.23 -12.78
N GLY A 63 -8.32 11.02 -13.15
CA GLY A 63 -9.51 11.25 -12.33
C GLY A 63 -10.30 9.96 -12.16
N ARG A 64 -10.54 9.56 -10.91
CA ARG A 64 -11.40 8.41 -10.57
C ARG A 64 -12.87 8.85 -10.59
N ASN A 65 -13.77 7.92 -10.93
CA ASN A 65 -15.22 8.08 -10.80
C ASN A 65 -15.80 9.35 -11.48
N GLY A 66 -15.25 9.74 -12.64
CA GLY A 66 -15.71 10.92 -13.39
C GLY A 66 -15.13 12.27 -12.94
N GLN A 67 -14.22 12.29 -11.97
CA GLN A 67 -13.40 13.47 -11.66
C GLN A 67 -12.53 13.86 -12.87
N PRO A 68 -12.16 15.15 -13.05
CA PRO A 68 -11.18 15.56 -14.06
C PRO A 68 -9.79 14.97 -13.77
N LYS A 69 -8.94 14.87 -14.80
CA LYS A 69 -7.49 14.64 -14.61
C LYS A 69 -6.93 15.78 -13.76
N GLN A 70 -6.19 15.47 -12.69
CA GLN A 70 -5.59 16.47 -11.80
C GLN A 70 -4.07 16.48 -11.96
N THR A 71 -3.49 17.64 -12.23
CA THR A 71 -2.04 17.87 -12.14
C THR A 71 -1.63 18.06 -10.68
N ILE A 72 -0.59 17.36 -10.24
CA ILE A 72 0.01 17.49 -8.90
C ILE A 72 1.53 17.62 -9.04
N SER A 73 2.14 18.42 -8.18
CA SER A 73 3.52 18.88 -8.25
C SER A 73 4.26 18.56 -6.96
N TYR A 74 5.36 17.81 -7.06
CA TYR A 74 6.17 17.43 -5.90
C TYR A 74 7.55 18.08 -5.96
N MET A 75 7.88 18.93 -4.99
CA MET A 75 9.25 19.44 -4.83
C MET A 75 10.10 18.39 -4.11
N ALA A 76 11.12 17.84 -4.76
CA ALA A 76 12.05 16.91 -4.15
C ALA A 76 12.95 17.64 -3.13
N GLU A 77 12.89 17.24 -1.85
CA GLU A 77 13.62 17.93 -0.78
C GLU A 77 14.99 17.29 -0.52
N ARG A 78 15.04 15.96 -0.30
CA ARG A 78 16.31 15.21 -0.13
C ARG A 78 16.12 13.71 -0.28
N VAL A 79 17.18 13.01 -0.68
CA VAL A 79 17.23 11.54 -0.56
C VAL A 79 17.18 11.13 0.93
N VAL A 80 16.36 10.14 1.25
CA VAL A 80 16.18 9.59 2.61
C VAL A 80 16.48 8.09 2.70
N GLY A 81 16.64 7.39 1.57
CA GLY A 81 17.09 6.01 1.55
C GLY A 81 17.56 5.55 0.17
N HIS A 82 18.55 4.64 0.16
CA HIS A 82 18.97 3.88 -1.00
C HIS A 82 18.67 2.39 -0.75
N GLY A 83 18.23 1.67 -1.77
CA GLY A 83 18.05 0.22 -1.72
C GLY A 83 18.44 -0.43 -3.04
N SER A 84 18.48 -1.76 -3.07
CA SER A 84 18.85 -2.57 -4.24
C SER A 84 18.00 -2.30 -5.50
N PHE A 85 16.78 -1.79 -5.31
CA PHE A 85 15.80 -1.56 -6.38
C PHE A 85 15.63 -0.08 -6.78
N GLY A 86 16.33 0.86 -6.11
CA GLY A 86 16.19 2.28 -6.39
C GLY A 86 16.36 3.20 -5.18
N VAL A 87 15.77 4.39 -5.27
CA VAL A 87 16.00 5.51 -4.33
C VAL A 87 14.68 5.98 -3.72
N VAL A 88 14.69 6.29 -2.43
CA VAL A 88 13.59 6.97 -1.73
C VAL A 88 14.02 8.38 -1.40
N PHE A 89 13.22 9.37 -1.80
CA PHE A 89 13.42 10.77 -1.44
C PHE A 89 12.19 11.32 -0.71
N GLN A 90 12.43 12.22 0.24
CA GLN A 90 11.37 13.05 0.79
C GLN A 90 11.06 14.14 -0.23
N ALA A 91 9.78 14.38 -0.47
CA ALA A 91 9.28 15.46 -1.28
C ALA A 91 8.10 16.15 -0.59
N LYS A 92 7.76 17.36 -1.05
CA LYS A 92 6.59 18.10 -0.61
C LYS A 92 5.61 18.25 -1.75
N CYS A 93 4.37 17.79 -1.55
CA CYS A 93 3.24 18.09 -2.43
C CYS A 93 2.95 19.59 -2.35
N LEU A 94 2.93 20.29 -3.47
CA LEU A 94 2.74 21.75 -3.49
C LEU A 94 1.27 22.14 -3.37
N GLU A 95 0.36 21.28 -3.86
CA GLU A 95 -1.09 21.50 -3.85
C GLU A 95 -1.71 21.27 -2.46
N THR A 96 -1.19 20.33 -1.66
CA THR A 96 -1.67 20.06 -0.29
C THR A 96 -0.72 20.56 0.80
N GLY A 97 0.50 20.98 0.45
CA GLY A 97 1.55 21.32 1.39
C GLY A 97 2.15 20.11 2.15
N GLU A 98 1.71 18.89 1.85
CA GLU A 98 2.01 17.69 2.64
C GLU A 98 3.37 17.06 2.28
N THR A 99 4.08 16.55 3.29
CA THR A 99 5.33 15.79 3.10
C THR A 99 5.03 14.34 2.71
N VAL A 100 5.70 13.84 1.67
CA VAL A 100 5.56 12.48 1.13
C VAL A 100 6.93 11.82 0.94
N ALA A 101 6.96 10.48 0.98
CA ALA A 101 8.10 9.69 0.54
C ALA A 101 7.85 9.21 -0.90
N ILE A 102 8.73 9.57 -1.84
CA ILE A 102 8.64 9.06 -3.22
C ILE A 102 9.72 8.00 -3.42
N LYS A 103 9.29 6.77 -3.71
CA LYS A 103 10.17 5.64 -4.04
C LYS A 103 10.23 5.47 -5.54
N LYS A 104 11.37 5.80 -6.15
CA LYS A 104 11.65 5.66 -7.58
C LYS A 104 12.33 4.31 -7.86
N VAL A 105 11.68 3.43 -8.62
CA VAL A 105 12.07 2.02 -8.88
C VAL A 105 12.18 1.75 -10.38
N LEU A 106 13.35 1.32 -10.84
CA LEU A 106 13.59 0.96 -12.24
C LEU A 106 12.72 -0.22 -12.68
N GLN A 107 12.04 -0.11 -13.82
CA GLN A 107 11.20 -1.17 -14.40
C GLN A 107 12.00 -2.04 -15.38
N ASP A 108 12.93 -2.82 -14.83
CA ASP A 108 13.60 -3.88 -15.60
C ASP A 108 12.59 -4.97 -15.99
N ARG A 109 12.37 -5.16 -17.29
CA ARG A 109 11.43 -6.13 -17.87
C ARG A 109 11.65 -7.58 -17.40
N ARG A 110 12.83 -7.91 -16.85
CA ARG A 110 13.18 -9.23 -16.31
C ARG A 110 12.60 -9.47 -14.91
N TYR A 111 12.20 -8.43 -14.19
CA TYR A 111 11.72 -8.50 -12.81
C TYR A 111 10.26 -8.02 -12.69
N LYS A 112 9.37 -8.90 -12.23
CA LYS A 112 7.97 -8.52 -11.97
C LYS A 112 7.87 -7.73 -10.65
N ASN A 113 7.70 -6.42 -10.75
CA ASN A 113 7.37 -5.61 -9.58
C ASN A 113 5.94 -5.93 -9.09
N ARG A 114 5.82 -6.51 -7.89
CA ARG A 114 4.53 -6.74 -7.20
C ARG A 114 4.18 -5.65 -6.18
N GLU A 115 5.10 -4.72 -5.91
CA GLU A 115 4.97 -3.74 -4.83
C GLU A 115 3.76 -2.84 -5.05
N LEU A 116 3.54 -2.34 -6.26
CA LEU A 116 2.35 -1.54 -6.59
C LEU A 116 1.05 -2.33 -6.40
N GLN A 117 1.04 -3.61 -6.79
CA GLN A 117 -0.14 -4.47 -6.69
C GLN A 117 -0.48 -4.77 -5.23
N THR A 118 0.53 -5.12 -4.42
CA THR A 118 0.38 -5.28 -2.97
C THR A 118 -0.08 -3.97 -2.33
N MET A 119 0.60 -2.85 -2.58
CA MET A 119 0.31 -1.55 -1.95
C MET A 119 -1.06 -0.95 -2.30
N ARG A 120 -1.71 -1.39 -3.38
CA ARG A 120 -3.12 -1.04 -3.70
C ARG A 120 -4.14 -1.84 -2.89
N LEU A 121 -3.72 -2.94 -2.25
CA LEU A 121 -4.59 -3.84 -1.47
C LEU A 121 -4.44 -3.65 0.06
N LEU A 122 -3.50 -2.81 0.51
CA LEU A 122 -3.28 -2.56 1.94
C LEU A 122 -3.92 -1.22 2.33
N ASP A 123 -4.91 -1.29 3.23
CA ASP A 123 -5.47 -0.13 3.94
C ASP A 123 -5.55 -0.49 5.43
N HIS A 124 -4.56 -0.02 6.21
CA HIS A 124 -4.42 -0.37 7.63
C HIS A 124 -3.55 0.67 8.36
N PRO A 125 -3.92 1.16 9.57
CA PRO A 125 -3.22 2.24 10.27
C PRO A 125 -1.79 1.91 10.75
N ASN A 126 -1.32 0.67 10.58
CA ASN A 126 0.07 0.29 10.84
C ASN A 126 0.88 0.04 9.55
N VAL A 127 0.34 0.43 8.39
CA VAL A 127 0.94 0.32 7.06
C VAL A 127 1.02 1.70 6.42
N VAL A 128 2.20 2.05 5.89
CA VAL A 128 2.43 3.30 5.15
C VAL A 128 1.50 3.35 3.93
N SER A 129 0.62 4.35 3.85
CA SER A 129 -0.38 4.41 2.77
C SER A 129 0.22 4.77 1.40
N LEU A 130 -0.24 4.10 0.34
CA LEU A 130 -0.01 4.49 -1.05
C LEU A 130 -1.01 5.57 -1.47
N LYS A 131 -0.52 6.79 -1.72
CA LYS A 131 -1.35 7.93 -2.12
C LYS A 131 -1.54 7.97 -3.63
N HIS A 132 -0.43 7.95 -4.36
CA HIS A 132 -0.40 8.03 -5.82
C HIS A 132 0.73 7.18 -6.39
N CYS A 133 0.66 6.87 -7.69
CA CYS A 133 1.76 6.29 -8.44
C CYS A 133 1.82 6.91 -9.84
N PHE A 134 3.02 7.04 -10.40
CA PHE A 134 3.21 7.52 -11.76
C PHE A 134 4.48 6.94 -12.38
N PHE A 135 4.46 6.74 -13.70
CA PHE A 135 5.65 6.35 -14.46
C PHE A 135 6.41 7.58 -14.96
N SER A 136 7.74 7.51 -14.96
CA SER A 136 8.64 8.53 -15.50
C SER A 136 9.78 7.88 -16.28
N THR A 137 10.09 8.39 -17.46
CA THR A 137 11.20 7.91 -18.30
C THR A 137 12.40 8.85 -18.18
N THR A 138 13.64 8.34 -18.22
CA THR A 138 14.87 9.18 -18.28
C THR A 138 15.25 9.51 -19.73
N GLU A 139 16.23 10.41 -19.90
CA GLU A 139 16.89 10.72 -21.18
C GLU A 139 17.52 9.49 -21.89
N LYS A 140 17.64 8.35 -21.18
CA LYS A 140 18.18 7.08 -21.70
C LYS A 140 17.08 6.05 -22.04
N ASP A 141 15.82 6.47 -22.11
CA ASP A 141 14.62 5.61 -22.24
C ASP A 141 14.44 4.59 -21.10
N GLU A 142 15.02 4.86 -19.93
CA GLU A 142 14.85 3.99 -18.74
C GLU A 142 13.52 4.31 -18.06
N LEU A 143 12.58 3.36 -18.09
CA LEU A 143 11.29 3.48 -17.43
C LEU A 143 11.41 3.27 -15.91
N TYR A 144 10.92 4.22 -15.12
CA TYR A 144 10.79 4.11 -13.67
C TYR A 144 9.33 4.19 -13.24
N LEU A 145 8.99 3.41 -12.21
CA LEU A 145 7.77 3.55 -11.42
C LEU A 145 8.10 4.39 -10.19
N ASN A 146 7.28 5.39 -9.90
CA ASN A 146 7.37 6.22 -8.70
C ASN A 146 6.15 5.94 -7.83
N LEU A 147 6.38 5.45 -6.61
CA LEU A 147 5.33 5.27 -5.59
C LEU A 147 5.36 6.48 -4.65
N VAL A 148 4.25 7.22 -4.57
CA VAL A 148 4.07 8.34 -3.63
C VAL A 148 3.40 7.81 -2.38
N LEU A 149 4.16 7.81 -1.30
CA LEU A 149 3.81 7.21 -0.02
C LEU A 149 3.68 8.29 1.07
N GLU A 150 2.98 7.96 2.15
CA GLU A 150 3.08 8.68 3.41
C GLU A 150 4.55 8.80 3.90
N TYR A 151 4.91 9.95 4.47
CA TYR A 151 6.26 10.17 5.01
C TYR A 151 6.32 9.91 6.52
N VAL A 152 7.05 8.87 6.93
CA VAL A 152 7.37 8.61 8.35
C VAL A 152 8.80 9.11 8.64
N PRO A 153 9.01 10.01 9.63
CA PRO A 153 10.29 10.71 9.82
C PRO A 153 11.39 9.88 10.48
N GLU A 154 11.02 8.84 11.22
CA GLU A 154 11.92 8.01 12.02
C GLU A 154 11.69 6.52 11.73
N THR A 155 12.68 5.69 12.06
CA THR A 155 12.56 4.23 11.93
C THR A 155 13.00 3.55 13.21
N VAL A 156 12.44 2.36 13.50
CA VAL A 156 12.82 1.56 14.69
C VAL A 156 14.34 1.28 14.70
N HIS A 157 14.97 1.13 13.53
CA HIS A 157 16.44 1.03 13.42
C HIS A 157 17.16 2.29 13.90
N ARG A 158 16.70 3.49 13.50
CA ARG A 158 17.28 4.77 13.96
C ARG A 158 17.13 4.95 15.47
N VAL A 159 15.96 4.61 16.02
CA VAL A 159 15.69 4.66 17.48
C VAL A 159 16.60 3.68 18.24
N ILE A 160 16.73 2.43 17.80
CA ILE A 160 17.66 1.45 18.40
C ILE A 160 19.11 1.94 18.33
N LYS A 161 19.54 2.49 17.19
CA LYS A 161 20.88 3.03 17.00
C LYS A 161 21.17 4.25 17.88
N HIS A 162 20.15 5.05 18.19
CA HIS A 162 20.24 6.16 19.15
C HIS A 162 20.46 5.66 20.58
N TYR A 163 19.61 4.75 21.09
CA TYR A 163 19.77 4.19 22.44
C TYR A 163 21.12 3.45 22.61
N ASN A 164 21.55 2.68 21.60
CA ASN A 164 22.85 2.01 21.62
C ASN A 164 24.02 3.01 21.71
N LYS A 165 23.96 4.17 21.02
CA LYS A 165 24.97 5.23 21.13
C LYS A 165 25.05 5.85 22.53
N LEU A 166 23.93 5.89 23.25
CA LEU A 166 23.86 6.37 24.64
C LEU A 166 24.26 5.29 25.66
N ASN A 167 24.63 4.08 25.23
CA ASN A 167 24.81 2.89 26.06
C ASN A 167 23.56 2.56 26.93
N GLN A 168 22.37 2.94 26.46
CA GLN A 168 21.10 2.72 27.15
C GLN A 168 20.29 1.62 26.46
N ARG A 169 19.41 0.96 27.22
CA ARG A 169 18.37 0.09 26.64
C ARG A 169 17.16 0.94 26.23
N MET A 170 16.60 0.66 25.07
CA MET A 170 15.32 1.25 24.65
C MET A 170 14.23 0.88 25.68
N PRO A 171 13.44 1.85 26.19
CA PRO A 171 12.38 1.60 27.16
C PRO A 171 11.41 0.49 26.73
N ILE A 172 11.10 -0.42 27.65
CA ILE A 172 10.26 -1.60 27.39
C ILE A 172 8.85 -1.26 26.89
N VAL A 173 8.35 -0.05 27.18
CA VAL A 173 7.08 0.46 26.64
C VAL A 173 7.13 0.63 25.12
N TYR A 174 8.22 1.16 24.55
CA TYR A 174 8.38 1.30 23.10
C TYR A 174 8.55 -0.07 22.42
N VAL A 175 9.29 -0.99 23.06
CA VAL A 175 9.39 -2.38 22.58
C VAL A 175 7.99 -3.00 22.47
N LYS A 176 7.18 -2.91 23.54
CA LYS A 176 5.81 -3.44 23.56
C LYS A 176 4.92 -2.78 22.50
N LEU A 177 4.96 -1.45 22.35
CA LEU A 177 4.14 -0.72 21.37
C LEU A 177 4.51 -1.11 19.94
N TYR A 178 5.80 -1.06 19.56
CA TYR A 178 6.22 -1.43 18.21
C TYR A 178 5.93 -2.90 17.88
N THR A 179 6.17 -3.84 18.82
CA THR A 179 5.84 -5.26 18.60
C THR A 179 4.34 -5.51 18.53
N TYR A 180 3.52 -4.76 19.26
CA TYR A 180 2.06 -4.82 19.16
C TYR A 180 1.56 -4.32 17.80
N GLN A 181 2.01 -3.14 17.37
CA GLN A 181 1.66 -2.53 16.07
C GLN A 181 2.09 -3.41 14.88
N VAL A 182 3.28 -4.02 14.94
CA VAL A 182 3.77 -4.96 13.89
C VAL A 182 2.99 -6.28 13.88
N ARG A 183 2.32 -6.66 14.98
CA ARG A 183 1.45 -7.84 15.04
C ARG A 183 0.05 -7.56 14.50
N GLN A 184 -0.38 -6.30 14.42
CA GLN A 184 -1.72 -5.95 13.91
C GLN A 184 -1.73 -5.99 12.38
N TYR A 185 -2.21 -7.12 11.86
CA TYR A 185 -2.61 -7.39 10.48
C TYR A 185 -3.65 -8.52 10.50
#